data_AF-A0A172Y1B2-F1
#
_entry.id   AF-A0A172Y1B2-F1
#
_cell.length_a   1.000
_cell.length_b   1.000
_cell.length_c   1.000
_cell.angle_alpha   90.00
_cell.angle_beta   90.00
_cell.angle_gamma   90.00
#
_symmetry.space_group_name_H-M   'P 1'
#
loop_
_entity.id
_entity.type
_entity.pdbx_description
1 polymer ?
#
loop_
_entity_poly.entity_id
_entity_poly.type
_entity_poly.pdbx_seq_one_letter_code
_entity_poly.pdbx_strand_id
1 'polypeptide(L)'
;MKTIKYIMIAAGILLMSKTYAQLNPMGSTYFQNQYLANPAMAGIQQDWKVNVGYKVQWTAIEGAPTMQAVTADYGTVGKKIGLGVNFYNENAGVILRTGIKGTYAYHLALNDNQSFLDFGISGGIMNEWIDYDKVIGDPTDLSLQQFNARRWYADGDFGIAYRNERLTVQGALPNVKRFLNRDLRRNTIDRSLYMAAVSYNSLTQISPLSPKQCIVVSKITKTW
;
A
#
# COMPACT_ATOMS: atom_id res chain seq x y z
N MET A 1 25.93 12.14 -34.72
CA MET A 1 26.91 11.82 -33.66
C MET A 1 26.80 12.72 -32.42
N LYS A 2 26.59 14.04 -32.55
CA LYS A 2 26.50 14.96 -31.39
C LYS A 2 25.30 14.69 -30.47
N THR A 3 24.12 14.39 -31.03
CA THR A 3 22.88 14.05 -30.29
C THR A 3 23.00 12.80 -29.43
N ILE A 4 23.66 11.74 -29.94
CA ILE A 4 23.92 10.49 -29.19
C ILE A 4 24.82 10.77 -27.98
N LYS A 5 25.78 11.69 -28.11
CA LYS A 5 26.69 12.07 -27.01
C LYS A 5 25.94 12.76 -25.87
N TYR A 6 24.99 13.64 -26.17
CA TYR A 6 24.16 14.29 -25.15
C TYR A 6 23.21 13.31 -24.45
N ILE A 7 22.66 12.32 -25.18
CA ILE A 7 21.82 11.26 -24.60
C ILE A 7 22.64 10.39 -23.64
N MET A 8 23.87 10.01 -24.00
CA MET A 8 24.74 9.22 -23.12
C MET A 8 25.18 10.00 -21.87
N ILE A 9 25.43 11.31 -21.99
CA ILE A 9 25.78 12.16 -20.85
C ILE A 9 24.58 12.32 -19.91
N ALA A 10 23.38 12.53 -20.44
CA ALA A 10 22.15 12.62 -19.65
C ALA A 10 21.84 11.30 -18.91
N ALA A 11 22.03 10.15 -19.57
CA ALA A 11 21.89 8.83 -18.97
C ALA A 11 22.93 8.58 -17.85
N GLY A 12 24.18 9.03 -18.05
CA GLY A 12 25.23 8.92 -17.04
C GLY A 12 24.97 9.75 -15.78
N ILE A 13 24.37 10.93 -15.92
CA ILE A 13 24.01 11.80 -14.78
C ILE A 13 22.85 11.20 -13.96
N LEU A 14 21.89 10.55 -14.60
CA LEU A 14 20.78 9.88 -13.91
C LEU A 14 21.24 8.70 -13.03
N LEU A 15 22.34 8.04 -13.40
CA LEU A 15 22.90 6.87 -12.70
C LEU A 15 23.71 7.23 -11.44
N MET A 16 24.05 8.51 -11.20
CA MET A 16 24.85 8.96 -10.04
C MET A 16 24.02 9.32 -8.79
N SER A 17 22.73 8.96 -8.78
CA SER A 17 21.84 9.26 -7.66
C SER A 17 22.19 8.40 -6.43
N LYS A 18 22.32 9.02 -5.24
CA LYS A 18 22.52 8.30 -3.98
C LYS A 18 21.40 7.28 -3.78
N THR A 19 21.74 5.99 -3.76
CA THR A 19 20.80 4.92 -3.49
C THR A 19 20.55 4.83 -1.99
N TYR A 20 19.34 5.16 -1.56
CA TYR A 20 18.88 4.78 -0.22
C TYR A 20 18.53 3.30 -0.28
N ALA A 21 19.13 2.48 0.59
CA ALA A 21 18.72 1.10 0.77
C ALA A 21 17.31 1.10 1.38
N GLN A 22 16.30 0.98 0.51
CA GLN A 22 14.91 0.96 0.93
C GLN A 22 14.60 -0.46 1.43
N LEU A 23 14.30 -0.58 2.73
CA LEU A 23 13.71 -1.79 3.26
C LEU A 23 12.40 -2.02 2.50
N ASN A 24 12.20 -3.23 1.96
CA ASN A 24 11.00 -3.61 1.23
C ASN A 24 10.10 -4.54 2.06
N PRO A 25 9.54 -4.10 3.21
CA PRO A 25 8.73 -4.99 4.04
C PRO A 25 7.36 -5.28 3.43
N MET A 26 6.94 -4.55 2.38
CA MET A 26 5.57 -4.62 1.82
C MET A 26 5.47 -5.05 0.35
N GLY A 27 6.57 -5.18 -0.39
CA GLY A 27 6.53 -5.49 -1.83
C GLY A 27 5.87 -6.84 -2.17
N SER A 28 6.00 -7.87 -1.32
CA SER A 28 5.39 -9.18 -1.60
C SER A 28 3.87 -9.14 -1.66
N THR A 29 3.24 -8.36 -0.77
CA THR A 29 1.78 -8.21 -0.73
C THR A 29 1.27 -7.48 -1.97
N TYR A 30 2.03 -6.52 -2.50
CA TYR A 30 1.67 -5.82 -3.75
C TYR A 30 1.55 -6.77 -4.95
N PHE A 31 2.49 -7.71 -5.10
CA PHE A 31 2.46 -8.66 -6.21
C PHE A 31 1.33 -9.67 -6.10
N GLN A 32 0.89 -9.98 -4.87
CA GLN A 32 -0.25 -10.87 -4.62
C GLN A 32 -1.59 -10.13 -4.80
N ASN A 33 -1.70 -8.92 -4.26
CA ASN A 33 -2.92 -8.13 -4.30
C ASN A 33 -2.61 -6.64 -4.44
N GLN A 34 -2.77 -6.13 -5.66
CA GLN A 34 -2.54 -4.72 -5.98
C GLN A 34 -3.57 -3.79 -5.32
N TYR A 35 -4.78 -4.26 -5.02
CA TYR A 35 -5.82 -3.48 -4.35
C TYR A 35 -5.41 -3.11 -2.91
N LEU A 36 -4.77 -4.03 -2.18
CA LEU A 36 -4.24 -3.75 -0.82
C LEU A 36 -3.18 -2.64 -0.81
N ALA A 37 -2.46 -2.48 -1.91
CA ALA A 37 -1.40 -1.50 -2.04
C ALA A 37 -1.87 -0.16 -2.61
N ASN A 38 -2.86 -0.18 -3.52
CA ASN A 38 -3.37 1.02 -4.16
C ASN A 38 -4.89 0.91 -4.34
N PRO A 39 -5.68 1.81 -3.74
CA PRO A 39 -7.13 1.77 -3.86
C PRO A 39 -7.64 2.04 -5.29
N ALA A 40 -6.83 2.65 -6.17
CA ALA A 40 -7.18 2.83 -7.59
C ALA A 40 -7.22 1.50 -8.36
N MET A 41 -6.69 0.42 -7.78
CA MET A 41 -6.64 -0.90 -8.40
C MET A 41 -7.84 -1.79 -8.06
N ALA A 42 -8.79 -1.30 -7.26
CA ALA A 42 -10.02 -2.03 -6.95
C ALA A 42 -10.89 -2.17 -8.22
N GLY A 43 -11.44 -3.37 -8.50
CA GLY A 43 -12.40 -3.56 -9.58
C GLY A 43 -11.85 -3.42 -11.00
N ILE A 44 -10.54 -3.61 -11.18
CA ILE A 44 -9.90 -3.60 -12.53
C ILE A 44 -10.45 -4.72 -13.41
N GLN A 45 -10.75 -5.87 -12.82
CA GLN A 45 -11.36 -6.99 -13.52
C GLN A 45 -12.88 -6.84 -13.43
N GLN A 46 -13.57 -7.12 -14.53
CA GLN A 46 -15.02 -6.94 -14.67
C GLN A 46 -15.80 -8.10 -14.01
N ASP A 47 -15.38 -8.52 -12.82
CA ASP A 47 -15.91 -9.66 -12.09
C ASP A 47 -15.76 -9.42 -10.59
N TRP A 48 -16.37 -10.29 -9.78
CA TRP A 48 -16.07 -10.37 -8.36
C TRP A 48 -14.72 -11.04 -8.13
N LYS A 49 -13.86 -10.38 -7.37
CA LYS A 49 -12.58 -10.92 -6.94
C LYS A 49 -12.52 -10.93 -5.42
N VAL A 50 -12.36 -12.11 -4.83
CA VAL A 50 -12.17 -12.28 -3.39
C VAL A 50 -10.79 -12.84 -3.14
N ASN A 51 -10.01 -12.20 -2.27
CA ASN A 51 -8.68 -12.66 -1.89
C ASN A 51 -8.61 -12.76 -0.36
N VAL A 52 -8.06 -13.88 0.11
CA VAL A 52 -7.70 -14.08 1.51
C VAL A 52 -6.19 -14.23 1.57
N GLY A 53 -5.55 -13.42 2.40
CA GLY A 53 -4.11 -13.41 2.58
C GLY A 53 -3.73 -13.59 4.04
N TYR A 54 -2.72 -14.41 4.28
CA TYR A 54 -2.05 -14.53 5.56
C TYR A 54 -0.56 -14.31 5.36
N LYS A 55 0.03 -13.42 6.15
CA LYS A 55 1.43 -13.04 6.08
C LYS A 55 2.04 -13.12 7.47
N VAL A 56 3.18 -13.78 7.55
CA VAL A 56 4.02 -13.81 8.75
C VAL A 56 5.39 -13.24 8.37
N GLN A 57 5.96 -12.40 9.24
CA GLN A 57 7.29 -11.84 9.05
C GLN A 57 8.17 -12.17 10.24
N TRP A 58 9.47 -12.36 9.99
CA TRP A 58 10.47 -12.57 11.04
C TRP A 58 10.13 -13.73 11.99
N THR A 59 9.75 -14.88 11.43
CA THR A 59 9.30 -16.09 12.15
C THR A 59 10.25 -16.61 13.23
N ALA A 60 11.52 -16.19 13.20
CA ALA A 60 12.52 -16.54 14.21
C ALA A 60 12.40 -15.72 15.51
N ILE A 61 11.55 -14.69 15.55
CA ILE A 61 11.37 -13.79 16.70
C ILE A 61 10.03 -14.09 17.35
N GLU A 62 10.03 -14.27 18.68
CA GLU A 62 8.79 -14.42 19.45
C GLU A 62 7.95 -13.13 19.39
N GLY A 63 6.65 -13.26 19.16
CA GLY A 63 5.79 -12.10 18.88
C GLY A 63 5.95 -11.50 17.47
N ALA A 64 6.53 -12.26 16.54
CA ALA A 64 6.65 -11.95 15.12
C ALA A 64 5.37 -11.32 14.52
N PRO A 65 5.49 -10.26 13.70
CA PRO A 65 4.33 -9.64 13.07
C PRO A 65 3.57 -10.63 12.17
N THR A 66 2.26 -10.71 12.38
CA THR A 66 1.31 -11.46 11.56
C THR A 66 0.23 -10.53 11.03
N MET A 67 -0.19 -10.77 9.79
CA MET A 67 -1.24 -10.00 9.13
C MET A 67 -2.18 -10.95 8.41
N GLN A 68 -3.46 -10.80 8.67
CA GLN A 68 -4.56 -11.44 7.98
C GLN A 68 -5.33 -10.36 7.23
N ALA A 69 -5.64 -10.61 5.96
CA ALA A 69 -6.43 -9.69 5.16
C ALA A 69 -7.44 -10.46 4.32
N VAL A 70 -8.67 -9.94 4.27
CA VAL A 70 -9.73 -10.39 3.38
C VAL A 70 -10.15 -9.19 2.55
N THR A 71 -10.01 -9.32 1.24
CA THR A 71 -10.45 -8.29 0.29
C THR A 71 -11.49 -8.86 -0.63
N ALA A 72 -12.50 -8.06 -0.94
CA ALA A 72 -13.43 -8.33 -2.02
C ALA A 72 -13.55 -7.07 -2.87
N ASP A 73 -13.36 -7.19 -4.17
CA ASP A 73 -13.54 -6.10 -5.12
C ASP A 73 -14.38 -6.53 -6.32
N TYR A 74 -15.14 -5.59 -6.86
CA TYR A 74 -16.07 -5.80 -7.96
C TYR A 74 -15.89 -4.70 -9.00
N GLY A 75 -15.60 -5.10 -10.25
CA GLY A 75 -15.58 -4.20 -11.40
C GLY A 75 -16.92 -4.20 -12.14
N THR A 76 -17.46 -3.00 -12.39
CA THR A 76 -18.73 -2.84 -13.10
C THR A 76 -18.57 -3.14 -14.59
N VAL A 77 -19.65 -3.64 -15.21
CA VAL A 77 -19.76 -3.82 -16.67
C VAL A 77 -19.44 -2.50 -17.38
N GLY A 78 -18.42 -2.51 -18.25
CA GLY A 78 -17.92 -1.32 -18.93
C GLY A 78 -16.68 -0.67 -18.30
N LYS A 79 -16.09 -1.28 -17.25
CA LYS A 79 -14.78 -0.90 -16.67
C LYS A 79 -14.67 0.57 -16.27
N LYS A 80 -15.75 1.19 -15.80
CA LYS A 80 -15.76 2.59 -15.35
C LYS A 80 -15.66 2.75 -13.83
N ILE A 81 -16.24 1.80 -13.10
CA ILE A 81 -16.38 1.88 -11.64
C ILE A 81 -15.91 0.56 -11.03
N GLY A 82 -15.07 0.67 -10.01
CA GLY A 82 -14.66 -0.42 -9.14
C GLY A 82 -15.12 -0.14 -7.71
N LEU A 83 -15.68 -1.15 -7.06
CA LEU A 83 -16.02 -1.11 -5.64
C LEU A 83 -15.16 -2.14 -4.90
N GLY A 84 -14.68 -1.79 -3.71
CA GLY A 84 -13.85 -2.68 -2.91
C GLY A 84 -14.18 -2.61 -1.43
N VAL A 85 -13.96 -3.72 -0.73
CA VAL A 85 -13.91 -3.77 0.72
C VAL A 85 -12.68 -4.55 1.14
N ASN A 86 -12.02 -4.06 2.18
CA ASN A 86 -10.85 -4.68 2.78
C ASN A 86 -11.05 -4.76 4.29
N PHE A 87 -10.99 -5.97 4.82
CA PHE A 87 -10.89 -6.23 6.25
C PHE A 87 -9.50 -6.77 6.54
N TYR A 88 -8.84 -6.23 7.55
CA TYR A 88 -7.55 -6.75 7.98
C TYR A 88 -7.44 -6.78 9.50
N ASN A 89 -6.71 -7.80 9.97
CA ASN A 89 -6.31 -7.98 11.35
C ASN A 89 -4.79 -8.17 11.36
N GLU A 90 -4.10 -7.29 12.06
CA GLU A 90 -2.66 -7.27 12.18
C GLU A 90 -2.29 -7.40 13.67
N ASN A 91 -1.37 -8.30 13.96
CA ASN A 91 -0.78 -8.46 15.28
C ASN A 91 0.73 -8.24 15.16
N ALA A 92 1.25 -7.22 15.83
CA ALA A 92 2.66 -6.89 15.88
C ALA A 92 3.11 -6.85 17.34
N GLY A 93 3.62 -7.98 17.85
CA GLY A 93 4.02 -8.14 19.25
C GLY A 93 2.84 -7.99 20.21
N VAL A 94 2.81 -6.88 20.94
CA VAL A 94 1.74 -6.57 21.91
C VAL A 94 0.61 -5.74 21.30
N ILE A 95 0.80 -5.18 20.10
CA ILE A 95 -0.17 -4.29 19.45
C ILE A 95 -1.02 -5.08 18.48
N LEU A 96 -2.34 -5.05 18.69
CA LEU A 96 -3.33 -5.56 17.77
C LEU A 96 -4.04 -4.42 17.06
N ARG A 97 -4.32 -4.64 15.79
CA ARG A 97 -4.99 -3.68 14.94
C ARG A 97 -5.99 -4.38 14.05
N THR A 98 -7.23 -3.93 14.12
CA THR A 98 -8.29 -4.41 13.23
C THR A 98 -8.87 -3.22 12.50
N GLY A 99 -9.06 -3.36 11.20
CA GLY A 99 -9.62 -2.30 10.38
C GLY A 99 -10.52 -2.85 9.29
N ILE A 100 -11.50 -2.04 8.92
CA ILE A 100 -12.33 -2.24 7.73
C ILE A 100 -12.32 -0.97 6.91
N LYS A 101 -12.10 -1.12 5.60
CA LYS A 101 -12.09 -0.03 4.63
C LYS A 101 -13.00 -0.37 3.45
N GLY A 102 -13.83 0.59 3.06
CA GLY A 102 -14.53 0.58 1.78
C GLY A 102 -13.77 1.43 0.77
N THR A 103 -13.78 1.02 -0.48
CA THR A 103 -13.06 1.66 -1.58
C THR A 103 -13.98 1.91 -2.75
N TYR A 104 -13.84 3.11 -3.33
CA TYR A 104 -14.43 3.47 -4.61
C TYR A 104 -13.31 3.82 -5.58
N ALA A 105 -13.29 3.14 -6.73
CA ALA A 105 -12.35 3.38 -7.81
C ALA A 105 -13.10 3.83 -9.07
N TYR A 106 -12.53 4.80 -9.76
CA TYR A 106 -13.03 5.30 -11.04
C TYR A 106 -11.96 5.12 -12.10
N HIS A 107 -12.33 4.41 -13.17
CA HIS A 107 -11.45 4.01 -14.26
C HIS A 107 -11.84 4.82 -15.50
N LEU A 108 -11.08 5.89 -15.78
CA LEU A 108 -11.31 6.72 -16.95
C LEU A 108 -10.61 6.11 -18.16
N ALA A 109 -11.37 5.58 -19.11
CA ALA A 109 -10.82 5.12 -20.37
C ALA A 109 -10.38 6.29 -21.27
N LEU A 110 -9.23 6.11 -21.90
CA LEU A 110 -8.59 7.03 -22.85
C LEU A 110 -8.32 6.26 -24.16
N ASN A 111 -8.42 6.94 -25.30
CA ASN A 111 -8.15 6.39 -26.65
C ASN A 111 -8.78 5.01 -26.88
N ASP A 112 -10.11 4.96 -27.05
CA ASP A 112 -10.85 3.73 -27.37
C ASP A 112 -10.57 2.54 -26.43
N ASN A 113 -10.42 2.80 -25.13
CA ASN A 113 -10.12 1.81 -24.08
C ASN A 113 -8.73 1.15 -24.16
N GLN A 114 -7.75 1.73 -24.86
CA GLN A 114 -6.36 1.24 -24.84
C GLN A 114 -5.60 1.70 -23.59
N SER A 115 -5.92 2.89 -23.10
CA SER A 115 -5.32 3.47 -21.90
C SER A 115 -6.37 3.77 -20.85
N PHE A 116 -6.00 3.74 -19.57
CA PHE A 116 -6.86 4.06 -18.45
C PHE A 116 -6.13 4.97 -17.47
N LEU A 117 -6.84 5.97 -16.98
CA LEU A 117 -6.44 6.77 -15.84
C LEU A 117 -7.37 6.42 -14.68
N ASP A 118 -6.84 5.69 -13.71
CA ASP A 118 -7.58 5.16 -12.58
C ASP A 118 -7.36 6.05 -11.36
N PHE A 119 -8.45 6.34 -10.65
CA PHE A 119 -8.44 7.05 -9.38
C PHE A 119 -9.10 6.17 -8.34
N GLY A 120 -8.61 6.21 -7.10
CA GLY A 120 -9.20 5.45 -6.01
C GLY A 120 -9.20 6.24 -4.72
N ILE A 121 -10.30 6.14 -3.98
CA ILE A 121 -10.40 6.64 -2.61
C ILE A 121 -10.91 5.52 -1.72
N SER A 122 -10.28 5.37 -0.55
CA SER A 122 -10.75 4.46 0.48
C SER A 122 -11.02 5.21 1.76
N GLY A 123 -12.05 4.78 2.47
CA GLY A 123 -12.41 5.27 3.79
C GLY A 123 -12.80 4.11 4.67
N GLY A 124 -12.44 4.19 5.95
CA GLY A 124 -12.71 3.11 6.87
C GLY A 124 -12.57 3.50 8.32
N ILE A 125 -12.77 2.51 9.19
CA ILE A 125 -12.61 2.63 10.62
C ILE A 125 -11.57 1.63 11.08
N MET A 126 -10.75 2.05 12.04
CA MET A 126 -9.69 1.23 12.60
C MET A 126 -9.72 1.28 14.12
N ASN A 127 -9.43 0.14 14.72
CA ASN A 127 -9.24 -0.04 16.14
C ASN A 127 -7.82 -0.53 16.41
N GLU A 128 -7.17 0.02 17.42
CA GLU A 128 -5.83 -0.37 17.88
C GLU A 128 -5.90 -0.59 19.39
N TRP A 129 -5.38 -1.73 19.85
CA TRP A 129 -5.28 -2.02 21.28
C TRP A 129 -4.00 -2.79 21.59
N ILE A 130 -3.58 -2.75 22.84
CA ILE A 130 -2.48 -3.52 23.40
C ILE A 130 -3.06 -4.70 24.16
N ASP A 131 -2.48 -5.87 23.92
CA ASP A 131 -2.73 -7.10 24.67
C ASP A 131 -1.85 -7.12 25.92
N TYR A 132 -2.46 -6.87 27.08
CA TYR A 132 -1.76 -6.78 28.37
C TYR A 132 -1.04 -8.07 28.76
N ASP A 133 -1.56 -9.23 28.33
CA ASP A 133 -0.98 -10.53 28.70
C ASP A 133 0.38 -10.76 28.05
N LYS A 134 0.68 -10.02 26.97
CA LYS A 134 1.96 -10.08 26.25
C LYS A 134 2.91 -8.95 26.64
N VAL A 135 2.49 -8.02 27.51
CA VAL A 135 3.31 -6.90 27.94
C VAL A 135 4.28 -7.37 29.02
N ILE A 136 5.57 -7.20 28.75
CA ILE A 136 6.62 -7.36 29.76
C ILE A 136 6.84 -5.98 30.40
N GLY A 137 6.12 -5.69 31.48
CA GLY A 137 6.16 -4.39 32.17
C GLY A 137 5.15 -4.26 33.31
N ASP A 138 4.97 -3.05 33.84
CA ASP A 138 3.94 -2.74 34.85
C ASP A 138 2.55 -2.62 34.18
N PRO A 139 1.60 -3.53 34.45
CA PRO A 139 0.27 -3.49 33.85
C PRO A 139 -0.56 -2.27 34.32
N THR A 140 -0.16 -1.62 35.41
CA THR A 140 -0.85 -0.45 35.97
C THR A 140 -0.37 0.88 35.39
N ASP A 141 0.59 0.86 34.45
CA ASP A 141 1.07 2.07 33.79
C ASP A 141 -0.08 2.79 33.06
N LEU A 142 -0.29 4.06 33.45
CA LEU A 142 -1.27 4.97 32.87
C LEU A 142 -1.09 5.13 31.35
N SER A 143 0.13 4.98 30.82
CA SER A 143 0.41 5.06 29.39
C SER A 143 -0.25 3.92 28.59
N LEU A 144 -0.28 2.71 29.15
CA LEU A 144 -0.92 1.54 28.54
C LEU A 144 -2.46 1.61 28.67
N GLN A 145 -2.96 2.07 29.81
CA GLN A 145 -4.41 2.30 30.00
C GLN A 145 -4.94 3.36 29.03
N GLN A 146 -4.20 4.45 28.83
CA GLN A 146 -4.56 5.48 27.85
C GLN A 146 -4.48 4.99 26.40
N PHE A 147 -3.65 3.98 26.11
CA PHE A 147 -3.59 3.37 24.78
C PHE A 147 -4.87 2.58 24.48
N ASN A 148 -5.33 1.74 25.40
CA ASN A 148 -6.56 0.94 25.21
C ASN A 148 -7.85 1.75 25.34
N ALA A 149 -7.80 2.92 25.99
CA ALA A 149 -8.91 3.87 26.02
C ALA A 149 -9.14 4.59 24.66
N ARG A 150 -8.30 4.34 23.64
CA ARG A 150 -8.48 4.94 22.32
C ARG A 150 -9.79 4.47 21.68
N ARG A 151 -10.58 5.44 21.21
CA ARG A 151 -11.77 5.16 20.41
C ARG A 151 -11.38 4.76 19.00
N TRP A 152 -12.29 4.01 18.37
CA TRP A 152 -12.25 3.73 16.93
C TRP A 152 -12.08 5.03 16.17
N TYR A 153 -11.22 5.01 15.17
CA TYR A 153 -10.91 6.21 14.41
C TYR A 153 -11.04 5.98 12.92
N ALA A 154 -11.47 7.04 12.22
CA ALA A 154 -11.56 7.01 10.77
C ALA A 154 -10.15 7.09 10.15
N ASP A 155 -9.95 6.31 9.10
CA ASP A 155 -8.76 6.34 8.26
C ASP A 155 -9.17 6.39 6.78
N GLY A 156 -8.27 6.86 5.92
CA GLY A 156 -8.55 6.94 4.50
C GLY A 156 -7.29 6.90 3.65
N ASP A 157 -7.44 6.45 2.41
CA ASP A 157 -6.36 6.28 1.45
C ASP A 157 -6.75 6.91 0.11
N PHE A 158 -5.77 7.42 -0.62
CA PHE A 158 -5.96 7.92 -1.98
C PHE A 158 -5.00 7.22 -2.94
N GLY A 159 -5.43 7.00 -4.18
CA GLY A 159 -4.68 6.27 -5.19
C GLY A 159 -4.90 6.83 -6.58
N ILE A 160 -3.85 6.75 -7.40
CA ILE A 160 -3.87 7.06 -8.82
C ILE A 160 -3.08 6.02 -9.59
N ALA A 161 -3.52 5.65 -10.79
CA ALA A 161 -2.78 4.81 -11.70
C ALA A 161 -3.01 5.24 -13.14
N TYR A 162 -1.96 5.11 -13.96
CA TYR A 162 -2.05 5.14 -15.40
C TYR A 162 -1.71 3.76 -15.92
N ARG A 163 -2.62 3.17 -16.69
CA ARG A 163 -2.48 1.84 -17.28
C ARG A 163 -2.63 1.90 -18.78
N ASN A 164 -1.74 1.22 -19.48
CA ASN A 164 -1.80 0.94 -20.90
C ASN A 164 -1.39 -0.53 -21.10
N GLU A 165 -1.60 -1.11 -22.28
CA GLU A 165 -1.28 -2.50 -22.63
C GLU A 165 0.16 -2.90 -22.28
N ARG A 166 1.10 -1.94 -22.36
CA ARG A 166 2.53 -2.18 -22.11
C ARG A 166 3.06 -1.58 -20.81
N LEU A 167 2.47 -0.52 -20.29
CA LEU A 167 3.02 0.24 -19.17
C LEU A 167 1.93 0.51 -18.13
N THR A 168 2.25 0.23 -16.88
CA THR A 168 1.43 0.63 -15.72
C THR A 168 2.30 1.43 -14.76
N VAL A 169 1.90 2.66 -14.46
CA VAL A 169 2.53 3.52 -13.46
C VAL A 169 1.47 3.88 -12.43
N GLN A 170 1.76 3.69 -11.16
CA GLN A 170 0.78 3.90 -10.11
C GLN A 170 1.39 4.51 -8.85
N GLY A 171 0.59 5.30 -8.14
CA GLY A 171 0.95 5.93 -6.87
C GLY A 171 -0.20 5.83 -5.88
N ALA A 172 0.11 5.64 -4.60
CA ALA A 172 -0.87 5.63 -3.53
C ALA A 172 -0.38 6.38 -2.30
N LEU A 173 -1.34 7.02 -1.62
CA LEU A 173 -1.22 7.76 -0.37
C LEU A 173 -2.04 7.03 0.70
N PRO A 174 -1.46 6.04 1.37
CA PRO A 174 -2.14 5.39 2.48
C PRO A 174 -2.12 6.27 3.74
N ASN A 175 -3.15 6.15 4.58
CA ASN A 175 -3.30 6.85 5.86
C ASN A 175 -3.32 8.39 5.75
N VAL A 176 -4.19 8.95 4.90
CA VAL A 176 -4.34 10.39 4.62
C VAL A 176 -4.60 11.22 5.89
N LYS A 177 -5.19 10.62 6.94
CA LYS A 177 -5.39 11.28 8.25
C LYS A 177 -4.09 11.84 8.83
N ARG A 178 -2.94 11.18 8.60
CA ARG A 178 -1.62 11.63 9.08
C ARG A 178 -1.16 12.93 8.43
N PHE A 179 -1.62 13.22 7.20
CA PHE A 179 -1.32 14.46 6.51
C PHE A 179 -2.20 15.62 6.96
N LEU A 180 -3.45 15.33 7.32
CA LEU A 180 -4.44 16.32 7.76
C LEU A 180 -4.24 16.72 9.23
N ASN A 181 -4.02 15.73 10.12
CA ASN A 181 -3.77 15.98 11.53
C ASN A 181 -2.27 15.87 11.83
N ARG A 182 -1.56 17.00 11.82
CA ARG A 182 -0.19 17.14 12.36
C ARG A 182 -0.20 17.07 13.89
N ASP A 183 -0.60 15.92 14.44
CA ASP A 183 -0.47 15.71 15.88
C ASP A 183 0.96 15.28 16.20
N LEU A 184 1.82 16.28 16.47
CA LEU A 184 3.27 16.16 16.65
C LEU A 184 3.71 15.35 17.88
N ARG A 185 2.78 14.91 18.74
CA ARG A 185 3.11 14.30 20.04
C ARG A 185 2.97 12.78 20.14
N ARG A 186 2.42 12.08 19.14
CA ARG A 186 2.03 10.66 19.30
C ARG A 186 2.29 9.80 18.06
N ASN A 187 3.47 9.96 17.47
CA ASN A 187 3.86 9.29 16.23
C ASN A 187 4.65 8.01 16.52
N THR A 188 4.01 6.98 17.08
CA THR A 188 4.73 5.79 17.58
C THR A 188 4.89 4.63 16.59
N ILE A 189 4.47 4.75 15.32
CA ILE A 189 4.59 3.64 14.36
C ILE A 189 5.01 4.11 12.96
N ASP A 190 6.09 3.51 12.44
CA ASP A 190 6.57 3.64 11.07
C ASP A 190 5.57 3.02 10.09
N ARG A 191 4.78 3.85 9.41
CA ARG A 191 3.91 3.44 8.30
C ARG A 191 4.39 4.03 6.99
N SER A 192 4.16 3.28 5.90
CA SER A 192 4.34 3.78 4.54
C SER A 192 3.58 5.09 4.39
N LEU A 193 4.26 6.11 3.89
CA LEU A 193 3.66 7.41 3.60
C LEU A 193 3.20 7.49 2.15
N TYR A 194 3.93 6.81 1.27
CA TYR A 194 3.73 6.83 -0.17
C TYR A 194 4.15 5.47 -0.75
N MET A 195 3.36 4.98 -1.70
CA MET A 195 3.70 3.82 -2.53
C MET A 195 3.73 4.26 -3.99
N ALA A 196 4.75 3.85 -4.72
CA ALA A 196 4.84 4.03 -6.16
C ALA A 196 5.20 2.69 -6.80
N ALA A 197 4.59 2.35 -7.93
CA ALA A 197 4.98 1.15 -8.66
C ALA A 197 4.95 1.39 -10.17
N VAL A 198 5.88 0.76 -10.86
CA VAL A 198 5.99 0.77 -12.31
C VAL A 198 6.06 -0.68 -12.79
N SER A 199 5.26 -1.01 -13.79
CA SER A 199 5.25 -2.30 -14.45
C SER A 199 5.31 -2.10 -15.95
N TYR A 200 6.14 -2.89 -16.61
CA TYR A 200 6.21 -2.94 -18.06
C TYR A 200 5.92 -4.37 -18.51
N ASN A 201 5.18 -4.54 -19.61
CA ASN A 201 4.90 -5.85 -20.20
C ASN A 201 5.46 -5.91 -21.62
N SER A 202 6.44 -6.79 -21.83
CA SER A 202 7.06 -7.01 -23.14
C SER A 202 6.38 -8.18 -23.83
N LEU A 203 5.67 -7.91 -24.91
CA LEU A 203 5.04 -8.91 -25.77
C LEU A 203 6.08 -9.46 -26.76
N THR A 204 7.01 -10.28 -26.29
CA THR A 204 7.90 -11.06 -27.17
C THR A 204 7.37 -12.46 -27.35
N GLN A 205 7.30 -12.93 -28.59
CA GLN A 205 6.63 -14.17 -29.05
C GLN A 205 7.17 -15.47 -28.42
N ILE A 206 8.30 -15.40 -27.70
CA ILE A 206 9.01 -16.54 -27.12
C ILE A 206 8.75 -16.68 -25.61
N SER A 207 8.36 -15.60 -24.92
CA SER A 207 7.91 -15.57 -23.52
C SER A 207 7.42 -14.16 -23.18
N PRO A 208 6.18 -13.95 -22.74
CA PRO A 208 5.76 -12.65 -22.23
C PRO A 208 6.45 -12.39 -20.89
N LEU A 209 7.29 -11.36 -20.83
CA LEU A 209 7.97 -10.93 -19.60
C LEU A 209 7.31 -9.64 -19.08
N SER A 210 6.78 -9.68 -17.86
CA SER A 210 6.18 -8.52 -17.21
C SER A 210 7.01 -8.07 -15.99
N PRO A 211 8.16 -7.39 -16.15
CA PRO A 211 8.88 -6.82 -15.01
C PRO A 211 7.98 -5.84 -14.25
N LYS A 212 7.88 -6.04 -12.94
CA LYS A 212 7.12 -5.18 -12.01
C LYS A 212 8.04 -4.73 -10.89
N GLN A 213 8.15 -3.42 -10.68
CA GLN A 213 8.91 -2.82 -9.60
C GLN A 213 7.98 -1.99 -8.71
N CYS A 214 7.97 -2.27 -7.42
CA CYS A 214 7.25 -1.48 -6.42
C CYS A 214 8.25 -0.85 -5.46
N ILE A 215 8.11 0.45 -5.28
CA ILE A 215 8.90 1.30 -4.40
C ILE A 215 7.96 1.78 -3.29
N VAL A 216 8.29 1.44 -2.04
CA VAL A 216 7.54 1.85 -0.86
C VAL A 216 8.42 2.77 -0.05
N VAL A 217 7.95 4.00 0.20
CA VAL A 217 8.69 4.98 1.01
C VAL A 217 8.00 5.13 2.35
N SER A 218 8.69 4.73 3.41
CA SER A 218 8.32 4.97 4.80
C SER A 218 9.27 5.98 5.43
N LYS A 219 8.74 6.91 6.24
CA LYS A 219 9.58 7.81 7.04
C LYS A 219 9.88 7.12 8.36
N ILE A 220 11.12 6.66 8.49
CA ILE A 220 11.70 6.25 9.77
C ILE A 220 11.94 7.53 10.57
N THR A 221 11.08 7.81 11.54
CA THR A 221 11.38 8.89 12.50
C THR A 221 12.17 8.26 13.63
N LYS A 222 13.50 8.37 13.58
CA LYS A 222 14.35 8.04 14.73
C LYS A 222 13.99 9.02 15.85
N THR A 223 13.19 8.58 16.81
CA THR A 223 13.12 9.21 18.12
C THR A 223 14.33 8.71 18.91
N TRP A 224 15.29 9.60 19.14
CA TRP A 224 16.27 9.47 20.21
C TRP A 224 15.83 10.40 21.34
#